data_AF-A0A7J0CZ60-F1
#
_entry.id   AF-A0A7J0CZ60-F1
#
_cell.length_a   1.000
_cell.length_b   1.000
_cell.length_c   1.000
_cell.angle_alpha   90.00
_cell.angle_beta   90.00
_cell.angle_gamma   90.00
#
_symmetry.space_group_name_H-M   'P 1'
#
loop_
_entity.id
_entity.type
_entity.pdbx_description
1 polymer ?
#
loop_
_entity_poly.entity_id
_entity_poly.type
_entity_poly.pdbx_seq_one_letter_code
_entity_poly.pdbx_strand_id
1 'polypeptide(L)'
;MRRALAIAQSTAAQPGIAEDLRTTEASASGPVQSAAERIRRATGAEYVVVMDRRGVRWSHPETDRIGEVVSTDPGDALRGREVMEIDSGTLGRSARGKVPLRDPGDEVVGAVSVGIEYDSVRARLLGAIPGLLAYAGGALAVGALAAYLISRRLQRQTHDLAFSDISALLTEREAMLHSIREGVVALDGTGRIRLLNDEAQRLLGLGPRRRAGRWRRCWTAAGQRTCWRAGSWATTCWPSRAAGSCWPTGWRRTTAGP
;
A
#
# COMPACT_ATOMS: atom_id res chain seq x y z
N MET A 1 0.16 -8.36 -39.09
CA MET A 1 -0.39 -8.00 -40.43
C MET A 1 0.70 -7.90 -41.48
N ARG A 2 1.61 -6.90 -41.43
CA ARG A 2 2.67 -6.72 -42.47
C ARG A 2 3.51 -7.98 -42.76
N ARG A 3 3.82 -8.76 -41.72
CA ARG A 3 4.55 -10.03 -41.88
C ARG A 3 3.78 -11.07 -42.72
N ALA A 4 2.46 -11.20 -42.51
CA ALA A 4 1.64 -12.12 -43.29
C ALA A 4 1.57 -11.71 -44.77
N LEU A 5 1.40 -10.41 -45.03
CA LEU A 5 1.42 -9.87 -46.40
C LEU A 5 2.78 -10.10 -47.07
N ALA A 6 3.89 -9.82 -46.38
CA ALA A 6 5.23 -10.03 -46.93
C ALA A 6 5.50 -11.51 -47.27
N ILE A 7 5.03 -12.45 -46.44
CA ILE A 7 5.12 -13.88 -46.74
C ILE A 7 4.23 -14.21 -47.95
N ALA A 8 3.00 -13.70 -48.02
CA ALA A 8 2.11 -13.92 -49.15
C ALA A 8 2.69 -13.39 -50.47
N GLN A 9 3.27 -12.19 -50.46
CA GLN A 9 3.97 -11.59 -51.61
C GLN A 9 5.18 -12.43 -52.02
N SER A 10 5.97 -12.89 -51.04
CA SER A 10 7.14 -13.74 -51.32
C SER A 10 6.74 -15.08 -51.93
N THR A 11 5.67 -15.70 -51.43
CA THR A 11 5.10 -16.93 -52.00
C THR A 11 4.56 -16.68 -53.41
N ALA A 12 3.82 -15.59 -53.63
CA ALA A 12 3.27 -15.26 -54.94
C ALA A 12 4.36 -14.94 -55.99
N ALA A 13 5.52 -14.47 -55.54
CA ALA A 13 6.68 -14.19 -56.40
C ALA A 13 7.58 -15.41 -56.65
N GLN A 14 7.30 -16.58 -56.05
CA GLN A 14 8.13 -17.76 -56.28
C GLN A 14 7.93 -18.30 -57.71
N PRO A 15 9.02 -18.51 -58.46
CA PRO A 15 8.95 -19.16 -59.76
C PRO A 15 8.45 -20.60 -59.58
N GLY A 16 7.55 -21.03 -60.46
CA GLY A 16 6.97 -22.37 -60.45
C GLY A 16 5.59 -22.47 -59.79
N ILE A 17 5.25 -21.69 -58.76
CA ILE A 17 3.93 -21.83 -58.10
C ILE A 17 2.77 -21.50 -59.06
N ALA A 18 2.91 -20.44 -59.85
CA ALA A 18 1.91 -20.07 -60.86
C ALA A 18 1.80 -21.10 -61.99
N GLU A 19 2.93 -21.68 -62.39
CA GLU A 19 3.00 -22.73 -63.43
C GLU A 19 2.38 -24.03 -62.93
N ASP A 20 2.82 -24.50 -61.76
CA ASP A 20 2.30 -25.69 -61.08
C ASP A 20 0.79 -25.60 -60.85
N LEU A 21 0.27 -24.42 -60.49
CA LEU A 21 -1.17 -24.20 -60.32
C LEU A 21 -1.96 -24.43 -61.63
N ARG A 22 -1.35 -24.17 -62.79
CA ARG A 22 -1.97 -24.34 -64.11
C ARG A 22 -1.78 -25.75 -64.69
N THR A 23 -0.65 -26.38 -64.41
CA THR A 23 -0.27 -27.66 -65.02
C THR A 23 -0.59 -28.87 -64.16
N THR A 24 -0.92 -28.68 -62.88
CA THR A 24 -1.19 -29.76 -61.94
C THR A 24 -2.56 -29.67 -61.28
N GLU A 25 -3.05 -30.81 -60.79
CA GLU A 25 -4.30 -30.89 -60.04
C GLU A 25 -4.07 -30.63 -58.55
N ALA A 26 -5.13 -30.17 -57.88
CA ALA A 26 -5.12 -30.00 -56.43
C ALA A 26 -4.95 -31.37 -55.75
N SER A 27 -3.79 -31.59 -55.11
CA SER A 27 -3.47 -32.85 -54.43
C SER A 27 -2.64 -32.59 -53.17
N ALA A 28 -2.88 -33.40 -52.14
CA ALA A 28 -2.11 -33.36 -50.88
C ALA A 28 -0.62 -33.61 -51.07
N SER A 29 -0.24 -34.36 -52.11
CA SER A 29 1.16 -34.63 -52.50
C SER A 29 1.64 -33.79 -53.69
N GLY A 30 0.85 -32.79 -54.11
CA GLY A 30 1.17 -31.94 -55.25
C GLY A 30 2.38 -31.02 -55.02
N PRO A 31 2.92 -30.42 -56.10
CA PRO A 31 4.05 -29.51 -56.00
C PRO A 31 3.68 -28.19 -55.28
N VAL A 32 2.51 -27.62 -55.58
CA VAL A 32 1.95 -26.45 -54.86
C VAL A 32 1.78 -26.78 -53.37
N GLN A 33 1.26 -27.98 -53.12
CA GLN A 33 1.31 -28.77 -51.88
C GLN A 33 2.56 -28.49 -51.04
N SER A 34 3.62 -29.06 -51.56
CA SER A 34 4.93 -29.16 -50.94
C SER A 34 5.60 -27.80 -50.80
N ALA A 35 5.42 -26.90 -51.77
CA ALA A 35 5.95 -25.54 -51.72
C ALA A 35 5.32 -24.73 -50.58
N ALA A 36 3.99 -24.73 -50.48
CA ALA A 36 3.26 -24.02 -49.44
C ALA A 36 3.64 -24.52 -48.03
N GLU A 37 3.72 -25.84 -47.84
CA GLU A 37 4.14 -26.44 -46.57
C GLU A 37 5.57 -26.05 -46.17
N ARG A 38 6.49 -26.02 -47.12
CA ARG A 38 7.89 -25.61 -46.89
C ARG A 38 7.96 -24.16 -46.40
N ILE A 39 7.22 -23.26 -47.05
CA ILE A 39 7.16 -21.85 -46.67
C ILE A 39 6.48 -21.69 -45.31
N ARG A 40 5.36 -22.40 -45.06
CA ARG A 40 4.66 -22.38 -43.78
C ARG A 40 5.61 -22.72 -42.63
N ARG A 41 6.33 -23.85 -42.75
CA ARG A 41 7.30 -24.30 -41.74
C ARG A 41 8.49 -23.36 -41.58
N ALA A 42 9.02 -22.82 -42.68
CA ALA A 42 10.16 -21.90 -42.64
C ALA A 42 9.81 -20.54 -42.02
N THR A 43 8.60 -20.05 -42.23
CA THR A 43 8.17 -18.71 -41.80
C THR A 43 7.47 -18.70 -40.44
N GLY A 44 7.07 -19.87 -39.94
CA GLY A 44 6.22 -20.03 -38.76
C GLY A 44 4.81 -19.51 -38.99
N ALA A 45 4.33 -19.49 -40.23
CA ALA A 45 2.95 -19.14 -40.54
C ALA A 45 2.02 -20.26 -40.06
N GLU A 46 0.82 -19.89 -39.64
CA GLU A 46 -0.23 -20.82 -39.22
C GLU A 46 -0.75 -21.61 -40.42
N TYR A 47 -0.90 -20.92 -41.56
CA TYR A 47 -1.21 -21.55 -42.84
C TYR A 47 -0.69 -20.72 -44.02
N VAL A 48 -0.42 -21.42 -45.13
CA VAL A 48 -0.14 -20.84 -46.45
C VAL A 48 -1.05 -21.56 -47.45
N VAL A 49 -2.07 -20.85 -47.94
CA VAL A 49 -3.11 -21.40 -48.82
C VAL A 49 -2.98 -20.75 -50.19
N VAL A 50 -2.68 -21.55 -51.20
CA VAL A 50 -2.72 -21.17 -52.62
C VAL A 50 -4.07 -21.65 -53.17
N MET A 51 -4.75 -20.79 -53.92
CA MET A 51 -6.04 -21.08 -54.53
C MET A 51 -6.08 -20.63 -55.99
N ASP A 52 -6.89 -21.30 -56.81
CA ASP A 52 -7.11 -20.92 -58.20
C ASP A 52 -8.14 -19.78 -58.35
N ARG A 53 -8.44 -19.40 -59.59
CA ARG A 53 -9.49 -18.43 -59.94
C ARG A 53 -10.90 -18.83 -59.51
N ARG A 54 -11.16 -20.13 -59.34
CA ARG A 54 -12.45 -20.66 -58.90
C ARG A 54 -12.56 -20.67 -57.37
N GLY A 55 -11.49 -20.28 -56.66
CA GLY A 55 -11.42 -20.30 -55.21
C GLY A 55 -11.23 -21.70 -54.64
N VAL A 56 -10.84 -22.68 -55.44
CA VAL A 56 -10.52 -24.03 -54.96
C VAL A 56 -9.12 -24.00 -54.32
N ARG A 57 -8.90 -24.73 -53.22
CA ARG A 57 -7.60 -24.76 -52.50
C ARG A 57 -6.65 -25.77 -53.13
N TRP A 58 -5.45 -25.33 -53.50
CA TRP A 58 -4.32 -26.20 -53.92
C TRP A 58 -3.39 -26.52 -52.77
N SER A 59 -3.42 -25.72 -51.70
CA SER A 59 -2.69 -26.02 -50.47
C SER A 59 -3.52 -25.69 -49.23
N HIS A 60 -3.34 -26.49 -48.18
CA HIS A 60 -3.90 -26.29 -46.86
C HIS A 60 -3.13 -27.12 -45.82
N PRO A 61 -2.96 -26.63 -44.58
CA PRO A 61 -2.33 -27.40 -43.49
C PRO A 61 -3.08 -28.70 -43.17
N GLU A 62 -4.41 -28.66 -43.19
CA GLU A 62 -5.30 -29.81 -43.14
C GLU A 62 -5.51 -30.33 -44.57
N THR A 63 -4.88 -31.45 -44.92
CA THR A 63 -4.80 -31.95 -46.31
C THR A 63 -6.14 -32.39 -46.89
N ASP A 64 -7.10 -32.75 -46.04
CA ASP A 64 -8.49 -33.07 -46.38
C ASP A 64 -9.26 -31.87 -46.94
N ARG A 65 -8.79 -30.64 -46.71
CA ARG A 65 -9.39 -29.40 -47.25
C ARG A 65 -8.90 -29.03 -48.65
N ILE A 66 -7.90 -29.75 -49.17
CA ILE A 66 -7.37 -29.51 -50.51
C ILE A 66 -8.42 -29.97 -51.54
N GLY A 67 -8.68 -29.15 -52.56
CA GLY A 67 -9.77 -29.38 -53.52
C GLY A 67 -11.13 -28.81 -53.07
N GLU A 68 -11.29 -28.37 -51.83
CA GLU A 68 -12.49 -27.65 -51.38
C GLU A 68 -12.41 -26.16 -51.74
N VAL A 69 -13.58 -25.53 -51.96
CA VAL A 69 -13.68 -24.08 -52.18
C VAL A 69 -13.46 -23.32 -50.87
N VAL A 70 -12.71 -22.21 -50.95
CA VAL A 70 -12.49 -21.32 -49.81
C VAL A 70 -13.80 -20.78 -49.26
N SER A 71 -13.96 -20.85 -47.94
CA SER A 71 -15.16 -20.35 -47.25
C SER A 71 -15.18 -18.82 -47.13
N THR A 72 -14.04 -18.17 -47.36
CA THR A 72 -13.86 -16.72 -47.28
C THR A 72 -13.75 -16.13 -48.67
N ASP A 73 -14.39 -14.98 -48.92
CA ASP A 73 -14.37 -14.30 -50.22
C ASP A 73 -12.92 -14.04 -50.71
N PRO A 74 -12.50 -14.65 -51.85
CA PRO A 74 -11.20 -14.38 -52.47
C PRO A 74 -11.25 -13.24 -53.49
N GLY A 75 -12.42 -12.64 -53.72
CA GLY A 75 -12.71 -11.75 -54.85
C GLY A 75 -11.78 -10.54 -54.97
N ASP A 76 -11.37 -9.91 -53.87
CA ASP A 76 -10.44 -8.78 -53.94
C ASP A 76 -9.03 -9.17 -54.40
N ALA A 77 -8.52 -10.31 -53.92
CA ALA A 77 -7.23 -10.83 -54.36
C ALA A 77 -7.26 -11.27 -55.82
N LEU A 78 -8.35 -11.93 -56.24
CA LEU A 78 -8.56 -12.32 -57.63
C LEU A 78 -8.76 -11.13 -58.57
N ARG A 79 -9.23 -9.98 -58.06
CA ARG A 79 -9.26 -8.69 -58.78
C ARG A 79 -7.90 -7.97 -58.82
N GLY A 80 -6.83 -8.61 -58.33
CA GLY A 80 -5.48 -8.06 -58.35
C GLY A 80 -5.14 -7.14 -57.18
N ARG A 81 -5.98 -7.05 -56.15
CA ARG A 81 -5.75 -6.19 -54.98
C ARG A 81 -5.12 -6.97 -53.84
N GLU A 82 -4.17 -6.35 -53.16
CA GLU A 82 -3.65 -6.89 -51.92
C GLU A 82 -4.59 -6.56 -50.76
N VAL A 83 -4.88 -7.55 -49.92
CA VAL A 83 -5.78 -7.38 -48.76
C VAL A 83 -5.05 -7.76 -47.49
N MET A 84 -5.14 -6.89 -46.48
CA MET A 84 -4.68 -7.16 -45.12
C MET A 84 -5.85 -7.03 -44.16
N GLU A 85 -6.17 -8.10 -43.46
CA GLU A 85 -7.30 -8.13 -42.53
C GLU A 85 -6.98 -8.97 -41.29
N ILE A 86 -7.61 -8.66 -40.16
CA ILE A 86 -7.69 -9.60 -39.03
C ILE A 86 -9.02 -10.32 -39.17
N ASP A 87 -8.98 -11.64 -39.28
CA ASP A 87 -10.18 -12.43 -39.41
C ASP A 87 -10.10 -13.68 -38.51
N SER A 88 -11.26 -14.17 -38.11
CA SER A 88 -11.43 -15.41 -37.37
C SER A 88 -11.84 -16.51 -38.33
N GLY A 89 -11.00 -17.53 -38.51
CA GLY A 89 -11.37 -18.72 -39.28
C GLY A 89 -11.28 -19.99 -38.45
N THR A 90 -11.23 -21.12 -39.16
CA THR A 90 -11.20 -22.47 -38.58
C THR A 90 -10.02 -22.72 -37.64
N LEU A 91 -8.91 -22.02 -37.86
CA LEU A 91 -7.69 -22.15 -37.06
C LEU A 91 -7.56 -21.09 -35.95
N GLY A 92 -8.53 -20.17 -35.85
CA GLY A 92 -8.55 -19.11 -34.83
C GLY A 92 -8.41 -17.69 -35.41
N ARG A 93 -8.05 -16.74 -34.54
CA ARG A 93 -7.91 -15.32 -34.90
C ARG A 93 -6.51 -15.09 -35.48
N SER A 94 -6.45 -14.81 -36.78
CA SER A 94 -5.20 -14.68 -37.53
C SER A 94 -5.12 -13.33 -38.24
N ALA A 95 -3.92 -12.78 -38.35
CA ALA A 95 -3.66 -11.68 -39.25
C ALA A 95 -3.37 -12.25 -40.64
N ARG A 96 -4.20 -11.89 -41.62
CA ARG A 96 -4.20 -12.47 -42.95
C ARG A 96 -3.65 -11.49 -43.96
N GLY A 97 -2.83 -11.99 -44.87
CA GLY A 97 -2.45 -11.31 -46.11
C GLY A 97 -2.95 -12.10 -47.30
N LYS A 98 -3.71 -11.47 -48.20
CA LYS A 98 -4.11 -12.05 -49.48
C LYS A 98 -3.45 -11.27 -50.62
N VAL A 99 -2.82 -11.98 -51.55
CA VAL A 99 -2.09 -11.41 -52.68
C VAL A 99 -2.47 -12.16 -53.96
N PRO A 100 -2.69 -11.46 -55.10
CA PRO A 100 -2.88 -12.12 -56.39
C PRO A 100 -1.65 -12.95 -56.76
N LEU A 101 -1.88 -14.17 -57.26
CA LEU A 101 -0.86 -14.97 -57.91
C LEU A 101 -0.92 -14.69 -59.41
N ARG A 102 0.19 -14.22 -59.99
CA ARG A 102 0.27 -13.84 -61.40
C ARG A 102 1.20 -14.77 -62.18
N ASP A 103 0.83 -15.03 -63.43
CA ASP A 103 1.66 -15.74 -64.41
C ASP A 103 2.76 -14.82 -65.00
N PRO A 104 3.78 -15.31 -65.72
CA PRO A 104 4.76 -14.45 -66.40
C PRO A 104 4.14 -13.43 -67.38
N GLY A 105 2.92 -13.67 -67.85
CA GLY A 105 2.14 -12.71 -68.65
C GLY A 105 1.37 -11.64 -67.85
N ASP A 106 1.61 -11.50 -66.54
CA ASP A 106 0.91 -10.59 -65.60
C ASP A 106 -0.59 -10.90 -65.39
N GLU A 107 -1.05 -12.06 -65.86
CA GLU A 107 -2.42 -12.51 -65.68
C GLU A 107 -2.63 -13.13 -64.29
N VAL A 108 -3.66 -12.72 -63.54
CA VAL A 108 -3.95 -13.24 -62.19
C VAL A 108 -4.49 -14.68 -62.28
N VAL A 109 -3.69 -15.70 -62.09
CA VAL A 109 -4.07 -17.12 -62.20
C VAL A 109 -4.66 -17.71 -60.91
N GLY A 110 -4.55 -16.98 -59.81
CA GLY A 110 -5.07 -17.40 -58.51
C GLY A 110 -4.78 -16.38 -57.42
N ALA A 111 -4.81 -16.83 -56.17
CA ALA A 111 -4.45 -16.01 -55.02
C ALA A 111 -3.68 -16.82 -53.98
N VAL A 112 -2.83 -16.13 -53.21
CA VAL A 112 -2.15 -16.67 -52.04
C VAL A 112 -2.70 -16.00 -50.79
N SER A 113 -3.13 -16.81 -49.83
CA SER A 113 -3.61 -16.38 -48.52
C SER A 113 -2.70 -16.94 -47.43
N VAL A 114 -2.09 -16.05 -46.64
CA VAL A 114 -1.21 -16.43 -45.54
C VAL A 114 -1.81 -15.92 -44.23
N GLY A 115 -1.92 -16.82 -43.25
CA GLY A 115 -2.31 -16.47 -41.89
C GLY A 115 -1.13 -16.62 -40.94
N ILE A 116 -0.93 -15.63 -40.09
CA ILE A 116 -0.10 -15.74 -38.90
C ILE A 116 -0.97 -15.59 -37.67
N GLU A 117 -0.67 -16.36 -36.63
CA GLU A 117 -1.35 -16.28 -35.34
C GLU A 117 -1.31 -14.82 -34.87
N TYR A 118 -2.49 -14.24 -34.65
CA TYR A 118 -2.57 -12.88 -34.15
C TYR A 118 -2.46 -12.91 -32.64
N ASP A 119 -1.23 -12.99 -32.15
CA ASP A 119 -0.92 -12.57 -30.80
C ASP A 119 -1.20 -11.08 -30.70
N SER A 120 -2.39 -10.73 -30.21
CA SER A 120 -2.65 -9.34 -29.90
C SER A 120 -1.58 -8.92 -28.89
N VAL A 121 -0.79 -7.90 -29.24
CA VAL A 121 0.19 -7.29 -28.33
C VAL A 121 -0.46 -6.98 -26.98
N ARG A 122 -1.78 -6.71 -26.99
CA ARG A 122 -2.65 -6.56 -25.83
C ARG A 122 -2.76 -7.83 -24.97
N ALA A 123 -2.91 -9.03 -25.54
CA ALA A 123 -2.91 -10.29 -24.80
C ALA A 123 -1.54 -10.60 -24.18
N ARG A 124 -0.44 -10.33 -24.89
CA ARG A 124 0.92 -10.44 -24.31
C ARG A 124 1.15 -9.44 -23.17
N LEU A 125 0.69 -8.19 -23.32
CA LEU A 125 0.73 -7.19 -22.25
C LEU A 125 -0.11 -7.58 -21.04
N LEU A 126 -1.35 -8.04 -21.26
CA LEU A 126 -2.26 -8.48 -20.20
C LEU A 126 -1.70 -9.72 -19.47
N GLY A 127 -1.02 -10.62 -20.18
CA GLY A 127 -0.34 -11.78 -19.58
C GLY A 127 0.87 -11.43 -18.71
N ALA A 128 1.49 -10.27 -18.91
CA ALA A 128 2.60 -9.80 -18.07
C ALA A 128 2.15 -9.12 -16.76
N ILE A 129 0.88 -8.70 -16.67
CA ILE A 129 0.33 -8.00 -15.50
C ILE A 129 0.46 -8.82 -14.20
N PRO A 130 0.11 -10.13 -14.16
CA PRO A 130 0.24 -10.92 -12.93
C PRO A 130 1.68 -10.99 -12.41
N GLY A 131 2.67 -11.11 -13.31
CA GLY A 131 4.08 -11.11 -12.93
C GLY A 131 4.50 -9.77 -12.33
N LEU A 132 4.08 -8.66 -12.93
CA LEU A 132 4.36 -7.31 -12.43
C LEU A 132 3.72 -7.07 -11.06
N LEU A 133 2.47 -7.50 -10.88
CA LEU A 133 1.76 -7.44 -9.60
C LEU A 133 2.40 -8.33 -8.53
N ALA A 134 2.90 -9.51 -8.90
CA ALA A 134 3.63 -10.37 -7.98
C ALA A 134 4.94 -9.72 -7.50
N TYR A 135 5.71 -9.10 -8.41
CA TYR A 135 6.90 -8.34 -8.04
C TYR A 135 6.58 -7.13 -7.17
N ALA A 136 5.58 -6.33 -7.55
CA ALA A 136 5.14 -5.16 -6.77
C ALA A 136 4.63 -5.56 -5.38
N GLY A 137 3.83 -6.62 -5.31
CA GLY A 137 3.33 -7.20 -4.05
C GLY A 137 4.47 -7.74 -3.18
N GLY A 138 5.43 -8.43 -3.77
CA GLY A 138 6.63 -8.91 -3.06
C GLY A 138 7.47 -7.77 -2.48
N ALA A 139 7.75 -6.74 -3.28
CA ALA A 139 8.49 -5.56 -2.81
C ALA A 139 7.76 -4.83 -1.67
N LEU A 140 6.44 -4.67 -1.78
CA LEU A 140 5.61 -4.09 -0.72
C LEU A 140 5.61 -4.93 0.56
N ALA A 141 5.51 -6.25 0.44
CA ALA A 141 5.54 -7.15 1.59
C ALA A 141 6.89 -7.09 2.33
N VAL A 142 8.00 -7.06 1.60
CA VAL A 142 9.35 -6.90 2.17
C VAL A 142 9.48 -5.54 2.87
N GLY A 143 9.04 -4.46 2.23
CA GLY A 143 9.04 -3.12 2.82
C GLY A 143 8.20 -3.03 4.09
N ALA A 144 6.99 -3.58 4.07
CA ALA A 144 6.09 -3.62 5.22
C ALA A 144 6.68 -4.45 6.37
N LEU A 145 7.29 -5.60 6.07
CA LEU A 145 7.94 -6.44 7.08
C LEU A 145 9.14 -5.73 7.71
N ALA A 146 9.98 -5.07 6.91
CA ALA A 146 11.10 -4.29 7.40
C ALA A 146 10.63 -3.15 8.33
N ALA A 147 9.64 -2.37 7.88
CA ALA A 147 9.05 -1.30 8.68
C ALA A 147 8.45 -1.82 10.00
N TYR A 148 7.74 -2.95 9.95
CA TYR A 148 7.17 -3.60 11.13
C TYR A 148 8.26 -4.06 12.12
N LEU A 149 9.32 -4.71 11.64
CA LEU A 149 10.43 -5.17 12.48
C LEU A 149 11.17 -3.99 13.13
N ILE A 150 11.40 -2.91 12.39
CA ILE A 150 12.01 -1.68 12.91
C ILE A 150 11.11 -1.06 13.99
N SER A 151 9.81 -0.89 13.71
CA SER A 151 8.85 -0.35 14.67
C SER A 151 8.80 -1.18 15.95
N ARG A 152 8.77 -2.51 15.83
CA ARG A 152 8.77 -3.42 16.98
C ARG A 152 10.09 -3.36 17.77
N ARG A 153 11.23 -3.19 17.09
CA ARG A 153 12.54 -3.04 17.73
C ARG A 153 12.63 -1.72 18.50
N LEU A 154 12.15 -0.63 17.90
CA LEU A 154 12.08 0.68 18.55
C LEU A 154 11.15 0.63 19.76
N GLN A 155 9.96 0.05 19.63
CA GLN A 155 9.05 -0.09 20.77
C GLN A 155 9.68 -0.88 21.92
N ARG A 156 10.40 -1.97 21.64
CA ARG A 156 11.11 -2.73 22.70
C ARG A 156 12.22 -1.90 23.35
N GLN A 157 13.04 -1.22 22.57
CA GLN A 157 14.15 -0.41 23.08
C GLN A 157 13.66 0.84 23.85
N THR A 158 12.56 1.45 23.42
CA THR A 158 12.00 2.63 24.07
C THR A 158 11.12 2.29 25.27
N HIS A 159 10.44 1.14 25.29
CA HIS A 159 9.68 0.70 26.48
C HIS A 159 10.57 0.45 27.69
N ASP A 160 11.83 0.01 27.50
CA ASP A 160 12.78 -0.13 28.60
C ASP A 160 13.26 1.22 29.15
N LEU A 161 13.29 2.28 28.34
CA LEU A 161 13.77 3.61 28.74
C LEU A 161 12.67 4.53 29.29
N ALA A 162 11.42 4.39 28.81
CA ALA A 162 10.32 5.26 29.23
C ALA A 162 9.89 5.05 30.69
N PHE A 163 10.13 3.86 31.27
CA PHE A 163 9.67 3.56 32.63
C PHE A 163 10.75 3.80 33.70
N SER A 164 12.04 3.60 33.39
CA SER A 164 13.13 3.82 34.37
C SER A 164 13.45 5.30 34.58
N ASP A 165 13.40 6.12 33.51
CA ASP A 165 13.92 7.49 33.58
C ASP A 165 12.90 8.49 34.12
N ILE A 166 11.60 8.26 33.88
CA ILE A 166 10.53 9.10 34.45
C ILE A 166 10.42 8.90 35.97
N SER A 167 10.63 7.67 36.46
CA SER A 167 10.61 7.38 37.89
C SER A 167 11.89 7.83 38.61
N ALA A 168 13.05 7.82 37.93
CA ALA A 168 14.29 8.38 38.47
C ALA A 168 14.26 9.92 38.59
N LEU A 169 13.70 10.63 37.60
CA LEU A 169 13.58 12.10 37.63
C LEU A 169 12.53 12.61 38.65
N LEU A 170 11.51 11.81 38.98
CA LEU A 170 10.56 12.12 40.06
C LEU A 170 11.15 11.89 41.46
N THR A 171 11.99 10.85 41.61
CA THR A 171 12.61 10.51 42.90
C THR A 171 13.64 11.55 43.36
N GLU A 172 14.31 12.23 42.43
CA GLU A 172 15.29 13.28 42.77
C GLU A 172 14.64 14.58 43.29
N ARG A 173 13.39 14.89 42.89
CA ARG A 173 12.66 16.09 43.33
C ARG A 173 11.95 15.94 44.68
N GLU A 174 11.64 14.72 45.12
CA GLU A 174 10.98 14.48 46.41
C GLU A 174 11.96 14.43 47.60
N ALA A 175 13.22 14.05 47.37
CA ALA A 175 14.24 13.99 48.42
C ALA A 175 14.71 15.38 48.91
N MET A 176 14.71 16.42 48.05
CA MET A 176 15.10 17.77 48.47
C MET A 176 14.01 18.48 49.31
N LEU A 177 12.73 18.22 49.03
CA LEU A 177 11.60 18.88 49.68
C LEU A 177 11.25 18.31 51.07
N HIS A 178 11.77 17.13 51.42
CA HIS A 178 11.64 16.57 52.77
C HIS A 178 12.76 17.02 53.74
N SER A 179 13.69 17.89 53.29
CA SER A 179 14.72 18.47 54.16
C SER A 179 14.29 19.75 54.90
N ILE A 180 13.08 20.29 54.62
CA ILE A 180 12.52 21.42 55.35
C ILE A 180 11.40 20.91 56.29
N ARG A 181 11.70 20.93 57.58
CA ARG A 181 10.80 20.57 58.68
C ARG A 181 9.72 21.64 58.92
N GLU A 182 8.96 22.01 57.89
CA GLU A 182 7.87 22.99 58.03
C GLU A 182 6.53 22.29 58.26
N GLY A 183 5.94 22.56 59.42
CA GLY A 183 4.59 22.09 59.75
C GLY A 183 3.52 22.92 59.06
N VAL A 184 2.67 22.28 58.25
CA VAL A 184 1.53 22.93 57.58
C VAL A 184 0.22 22.65 58.33
N VAL A 185 -0.53 23.72 58.62
CA VAL A 185 -1.87 23.68 59.23
C VAL A 185 -2.83 24.51 58.38
N ALA A 186 -3.85 23.88 57.79
CA ALA A 186 -4.89 24.56 57.03
C ALA A 186 -6.14 24.78 57.90
N LEU A 187 -6.63 26.01 57.97
CA LEU A 187 -7.85 26.38 58.67
C LEU A 187 -8.99 26.67 57.67
N ASP A 188 -10.22 26.31 58.00
CA ASP A 188 -11.41 26.76 57.27
C ASP A 188 -11.77 28.22 57.60
N GLY A 189 -12.70 28.80 56.84
CA GLY A 189 -13.16 30.19 57.04
C GLY A 189 -13.81 30.47 58.40
N THR A 190 -14.10 29.43 59.20
CA THR A 190 -14.62 29.52 60.57
C THR A 190 -13.54 29.28 61.63
N GLY A 191 -12.28 29.10 61.21
CA GLY A 191 -11.12 28.93 62.09
C GLY A 191 -10.88 27.49 62.58
N ARG A 192 -11.44 26.46 61.93
CA ARG A 192 -11.20 25.05 62.29
C ARG A 192 -10.14 24.41 61.42
N ILE A 193 -9.30 23.55 62.00
CA ILE A 193 -8.25 22.82 61.27
C ILE A 193 -8.90 21.80 60.34
N ARG A 194 -8.70 21.98 59.04
CA ARG A 194 -9.17 21.08 57.98
C ARG A 194 -8.12 20.08 57.57
N LEU A 195 -6.84 20.46 57.64
CA LEU A 195 -5.72 19.59 57.26
C LEU A 195 -4.51 19.90 58.14
N LEU A 196 -3.82 18.85 58.56
CA LEU A 196 -2.65 18.91 59.43
C LEU A 196 -1.63 17.88 58.95
N ASN A 197 -0.43 18.33 58.60
CA ASN A 197 0.67 17.42 58.23
C ASN A 197 1.33 16.83 59.49
N ASP A 198 1.98 15.67 59.35
CA ASP A 198 2.60 14.92 60.46
C ASP A 198 3.66 15.74 61.20
N GLU A 199 4.41 16.58 60.48
CA GLU A 199 5.40 17.47 61.10
C GLU A 199 4.76 18.61 61.91
N ALA A 200 3.59 19.12 61.49
CA ALA A 200 2.80 20.05 62.29
C ALA A 200 2.23 19.34 63.53
N GLN A 201 1.88 18.07 63.42
CA GLN A 201 1.40 17.23 64.52
C GLN A 201 2.51 17.05 65.58
N ARG A 202 3.75 16.80 65.13
CA ARG A 202 4.96 16.71 65.97
C ARG A 202 5.26 18.03 66.67
N LEU A 203 5.28 19.14 65.94
CA LEU A 203 5.57 20.47 66.50
C LEU A 203 4.48 20.96 67.47
N LEU A 204 3.22 20.60 67.23
CA LEU A 204 2.09 20.93 68.12
C LEU A 204 1.94 19.94 69.28
N GLY A 205 2.77 18.90 69.36
CA GLY A 205 2.74 17.90 70.44
C GLY A 205 1.45 17.06 70.47
N LEU A 206 0.78 16.91 69.33
CA LEU A 206 -0.44 16.14 69.22
C LEU A 206 -0.06 14.67 69.02
N GLY A 207 -0.17 13.86 70.08
CA GLY A 207 0.15 12.43 70.02
C GLY A 207 -0.64 11.71 68.91
N PRO A 208 -0.08 10.64 68.32
CA PRO A 208 -0.61 10.00 67.12
C PRO A 208 -1.86 9.19 67.45
N ARG A 209 -3.01 9.87 67.51
CA ARG A 209 -4.40 9.37 67.38
C ARG A 209 -5.36 10.32 68.11
N ARG A 210 -5.74 11.41 67.45
CA ARG A 210 -7.08 12.02 67.66
C ARG A 210 -7.61 12.55 66.34
N ARG A 211 -8.47 11.74 65.70
CA ARG A 211 -9.37 12.20 64.64
C ARG A 211 -10.18 13.39 65.16
N ALA A 212 -10.41 14.36 64.28
CA ALA A 212 -11.20 15.58 64.44
C ALA A 212 -12.23 15.53 65.58
N GLY A 213 -11.93 16.25 66.68
CA GLY A 213 -12.80 16.35 67.85
C GLY A 213 -12.70 17.74 68.48
N ARG A 214 -13.67 18.60 68.13
CA ARG A 214 -14.15 19.83 68.80
C ARG A 214 -13.35 20.29 70.06
N TRP A 215 -12.58 21.37 69.93
CA TRP A 215 -12.12 22.16 71.09
C TRP A 215 -13.09 23.33 71.35
N ARG A 216 -13.53 23.46 72.61
CA ARG A 216 -14.51 24.44 73.09
C ARG A 216 -13.80 25.73 73.54
N ARG A 217 -14.29 26.86 73.00
CA ARG A 217 -14.34 28.24 73.53
C ARG A 217 -13.08 28.82 74.20
N CYS A 218 -12.50 29.86 73.57
CA CYS A 218 -11.94 31.01 74.30
C CYS A 218 -12.96 32.14 74.28
N TRP A 219 -13.33 32.64 75.45
CA TRP A 219 -14.24 33.77 75.66
C TRP A 219 -13.46 35.09 75.54
N THR A 220 -14.09 36.11 74.98
CA THR A 220 -13.63 37.51 74.99
C THR A 220 -14.45 38.29 76.01
N ALA A 221 -13.79 38.90 77.00
CA ALA A 221 -14.36 39.99 77.78
C ALA A 221 -13.43 41.20 77.65
N ALA A 222 -13.99 42.33 77.21
CA ALA A 222 -13.40 43.67 77.25
C ALA A 222 -11.91 43.81 76.86
N GLY A 223 -11.60 43.63 75.57
CA GLY A 223 -10.47 44.35 74.94
C GLY A 223 -9.03 43.90 75.25
N GLN A 224 -8.78 42.78 75.95
CA GLN A 224 -7.43 42.18 76.07
C GLN A 224 -7.51 40.64 75.98
N ARG A 225 -6.57 40.01 75.26
CA ARG A 225 -6.43 38.54 75.22
C ARG A 225 -5.20 38.10 76.02
N THR A 226 -5.44 37.48 77.17
CA THR A 226 -4.46 36.68 77.91
C THR A 226 -4.68 35.19 77.58
N CYS A 227 -3.60 34.43 77.37
CA CYS A 227 -3.65 32.97 77.23
C CYS A 227 -2.80 32.33 78.32
N TRP A 228 -3.40 31.38 79.04
CA TRP A 228 -2.78 30.63 80.12
C TRP A 228 -2.08 29.39 79.57
N ARG A 229 -0.80 29.17 79.92
CA ARG A 229 -0.07 27.93 79.63
C ARG A 229 0.62 27.46 80.91
N ALA A 230 0.16 26.33 81.45
CA ALA A 230 0.86 25.47 82.40
C ALA A 230 1.87 26.19 83.33
N GLY A 231 1.36 27.01 84.27
CA GLY A 231 2.09 27.35 85.49
C GLY A 231 3.16 28.45 85.45
N SER A 232 3.31 29.27 84.40
CA SER A 232 4.16 30.48 84.48
C SER A 232 3.75 31.60 83.51
N TRP A 233 3.93 32.85 83.93
CA TRP A 233 3.65 34.07 83.14
C TRP A 233 4.89 34.41 82.31
N ALA A 234 4.76 34.45 80.98
CA ALA A 234 5.81 34.98 80.10
C ALA A 234 5.31 36.24 79.40
N THR A 235 5.88 37.37 79.80
CA THR A 235 5.57 38.72 79.33
C THR A 235 6.59 39.11 78.27
N THR A 236 6.28 38.93 76.98
CA THR A 236 6.93 39.72 75.91
C THR A 236 6.10 39.66 74.62
N CYS A 237 5.28 40.71 74.42
CA CYS A 237 4.60 40.98 73.15
C CYS A 237 5.36 42.09 72.41
N TRP A 238 5.65 41.89 71.13
CA TRP A 238 6.01 42.99 70.23
C TRP A 238 4.75 43.45 69.49
N PRO A 239 4.44 44.75 69.39
CA PRO A 239 3.25 45.20 68.70
C PRO A 239 3.49 45.23 67.19
N SER A 240 2.72 44.47 66.41
CA SER A 240 2.59 44.68 64.96
C SER A 240 1.34 45.52 64.68
N ARG A 241 1.47 46.53 63.81
CA ARG A 241 0.44 47.55 63.51
C ARG A 241 -0.75 47.04 62.67
N ALA A 242 -1.01 45.74 62.59
CA ALA A 242 -2.12 45.21 61.81
C ALA A 242 -2.81 44.06 62.55
N ALA A 243 -4.01 44.35 63.09
CA ALA A 243 -5.04 43.41 63.51
C ALA A 243 -4.59 42.16 64.33
N GLY A 244 -4.40 42.36 65.63
CA GLY A 244 -4.99 41.51 66.68
C GLY A 244 -4.81 39.98 66.63
N SER A 245 -3.66 39.44 66.22
CA SER A 245 -3.35 38.02 66.39
C SER A 245 -1.91 37.78 66.88
N CYS A 246 -1.75 36.96 67.92
CA CYS A 246 -0.45 36.52 68.46
C CYS A 246 -0.10 35.14 67.91
N TRP A 247 1.11 34.99 67.39
CA TRP A 247 1.68 33.70 66.96
C TRP A 247 3.04 33.49 67.63
N PRO A 248 3.47 32.23 67.87
CA PRO A 248 4.82 31.94 68.29
C PRO A 248 5.85 32.41 67.25
N THR A 249 7.04 32.78 67.70
CA THR A 249 8.15 33.21 66.85
C THR A 249 8.47 32.13 65.81
N GLY A 250 8.48 32.50 64.52
CA GLY A 250 8.82 31.60 63.39
C GLY A 250 7.67 31.25 62.45
N TRP A 251 6.42 31.66 62.73
CA TRP A 251 5.27 31.36 61.86
C TRP A 251 4.93 32.55 60.94
N ARG A 252 4.88 32.33 59.62
CA ARG A 252 4.34 33.31 58.65
C ARG A 252 2.94 32.91 58.22
N ARG A 253 2.02 33.88 58.23
CA ARG A 253 0.69 33.73 57.64
C ARG A 253 0.75 34.14 56.17
N THR A 254 0.68 33.17 55.27
CA THR A 254 0.39 33.40 53.86
C THR A 254 -1.12 33.21 53.66
N THR A 255 -1.83 34.31 53.44
CA THR A 255 -3.21 34.25 52.95
C THR A 255 -3.14 34.01 51.45
N ALA A 256 -3.55 32.83 50.98
CA ALA A 256 -3.91 32.66 49.59
C ALA A 256 -5.10 33.60 49.32
N GLY A 257 -4.89 34.62 48.49
CA GLY A 257 -5.97 35.44 47.95
C GLY A 257 -6.92 34.59 47.10
N PRO A 258 -8.13 35.11 46.78
CA PRO A 258 -9.21 34.37 46.17
C PRO A 258 -8.82 33.69 44.84
#